data_AF-A0A7S4I6Y8-F1
#
_entry.id   AF-A0A7S4I6Y8-F1
#
_cell.length_a   1.000
_cell.length_b   1.000
_cell.length_c   1.000
_cell.angle_alpha   90.00
_cell.angle_beta   90.00
_cell.angle_gamma   90.00
#
_symmetry.space_group_name_H-M   'P 1'
#
loop_
_entity.id
_entity.type
_entity.pdbx_description
1 polymer ?
#
loop_
_entity_poly.entity_id
_entity_poly.type
_entity_poly.pdbx_seq_one_letter_code
_entity_poly.pdbx_strand_id
1 'polypeptide(L)'
;GDKYLVNNILFKFAVDSHNFFGSDEAAHKVAGHDLKGLISYFNLGIAGLHFPLMALVDYLGYRLIAISVLPITKDTLVYGSADAGVTLHNSNPTLARKMKLAGEMLNLKTHTVGHDPTKQVEVHSACDLEGHQVEDRFYLLDFSRAFPPCTYDRSKPNSFLFRLLRPEFVK
;
A
#
# COMPACT_ATOMS: atom_id res chain seq x y z
N GLY A 1 4.05 4.92 13.80
CA GLY A 1 3.53 4.81 15.16
C GLY A 1 3.32 3.36 15.56
N ASP A 2 2.89 3.18 16.79
CA ASP A 2 2.75 1.87 17.44
C ASP A 2 1.62 1.03 16.84
N LYS A 3 1.76 -0.29 16.97
CA LYS A 3 0.82 -1.29 16.46
C LYS A 3 0.30 -2.13 17.62
N TYR A 4 -1.01 -2.35 17.67
CA TYR A 4 -1.69 -3.16 18.68
C TYR A 4 -2.64 -4.14 17.99
N LEU A 5 -2.73 -5.37 18.49
CA LEU A 5 -3.63 -6.38 17.98
C LEU A 5 -4.66 -6.74 19.05
N VAL A 6 -5.94 -6.48 18.78
CA VAL A 6 -7.04 -6.78 19.71
C VAL A 6 -8.20 -7.38 18.92
N ASN A 7 -8.70 -8.54 19.33
CA ASN A 7 -9.87 -9.20 18.72
C ASN A 7 -9.79 -9.32 17.18
N ASN A 8 -8.62 -9.73 16.64
CA ASN A 8 -8.35 -9.83 15.20
C ASN A 8 -8.46 -8.51 14.42
N ILE A 9 -8.28 -7.39 15.10
CA ILE A 9 -8.15 -6.06 14.50
C ILE A 9 -6.78 -5.50 14.86
N LEU A 10 -6.01 -5.17 13.83
CA LEU A 10 -4.75 -4.45 13.94
C LEU A 10 -5.04 -2.95 14.02
N PHE A 11 -4.68 -2.33 15.13
CA PHE A 11 -4.71 -0.88 15.34
C PHE A 11 -3.31 -0.32 15.11
N LYS A 12 -3.17 0.63 14.19
CA LYS A 12 -1.92 1.31 13.86
C LYS A 12 -2.06 2.80 14.10
N PHE A 13 -1.30 3.34 15.06
CA PHE A 13 -1.26 4.77 15.31
C PHE A 13 -0.51 5.49 14.20
N ALA A 14 -1.13 6.54 13.67
CA ALA A 14 -0.57 7.40 12.64
C ALA A 14 0.30 8.51 13.26
N VAL A 15 1.31 8.13 14.04
CA VAL A 15 2.23 9.06 14.72
C VAL A 15 3.63 8.90 14.14
N ASP A 16 4.34 10.00 13.94
CA ASP A 16 5.71 10.03 13.42
C ASP A 16 6.76 9.86 14.52
N SER A 17 6.65 8.76 15.27
CA SER A 17 7.48 8.48 16.44
C SER A 17 8.99 8.36 16.16
N HIS A 18 9.38 8.17 14.90
CA HIS A 18 10.77 8.02 14.47
C HIS A 18 11.25 9.19 13.59
N ASN A 19 10.48 10.28 13.51
CA ASN A 19 10.78 11.46 12.68
C ASN A 19 11.05 11.08 11.20
N PHE A 20 10.31 10.09 10.70
CA PHE A 20 10.46 9.57 9.34
C PHE A 20 9.75 10.45 8.31
N PHE A 21 8.67 11.13 8.71
CA PHE A 21 7.88 12.02 7.85
C PHE A 21 8.06 13.51 8.18
N GLY A 22 8.64 13.83 9.34
CA GLY A 22 8.85 15.17 9.87
C GLY A 22 7.63 15.79 10.57
N SER A 23 6.50 15.07 10.66
CA SER A 23 5.28 15.54 11.36
C SER A 23 4.21 14.46 11.50
N ASP A 24 3.40 14.55 12.55
CA ASP A 24 2.18 13.74 12.69
C ASP A 24 1.14 14.05 11.62
N GLU A 25 1.09 15.29 11.10
CA GLU A 25 0.24 15.65 9.96
C GLU A 25 0.55 14.79 8.73
N ALA A 26 1.83 14.56 8.44
CA ALA A 26 2.26 13.69 7.35
C ALA A 26 1.92 12.22 7.62
N ALA A 27 2.11 11.74 8.86
CA ALA A 27 1.69 10.39 9.25
C ALA A 27 0.16 10.20 9.12
N HIS A 28 -0.64 11.21 9.50
CA HIS A 28 -2.10 11.24 9.32
C HIS A 28 -2.51 11.17 7.85
N LYS A 29 -1.74 11.79 6.95
CA LYS A 29 -1.93 11.72 5.49
C LYS A 29 -1.66 10.32 4.96
N VAL A 30 -0.54 9.69 5.36
CA VAL A 30 -0.22 8.30 4.98
C VAL A 30 -1.36 7.36 5.38
N ALA A 31 -1.87 7.49 6.61
CA ALA A 31 -3.00 6.69 7.07
C ALA A 31 -4.28 6.92 6.25
N GLY A 32 -4.57 8.17 5.91
CA GLY A 32 -5.68 8.51 5.03
C GLY A 32 -5.49 7.99 3.59
N HIS A 33 -4.26 7.97 3.09
CA HIS A 33 -3.95 7.43 1.77
C HIS A 33 -4.12 5.92 1.71
N ASP A 34 -3.81 5.21 2.79
CA ASP A 34 -3.99 3.76 2.86
C ASP A 34 -5.47 3.37 2.68
N LEU A 35 -6.37 4.05 3.39
CA LEU A 35 -7.82 3.84 3.22
C LEU A 35 -8.31 4.25 1.82
N LYS A 36 -7.87 5.40 1.30
CA LYS A 36 -8.27 5.86 -0.05
C LYS A 36 -7.75 4.95 -1.16
N GLY A 37 -6.53 4.45 -1.02
CA GLY A 37 -5.94 3.50 -1.95
C GLY A 37 -6.69 2.18 -1.92
N LEU A 38 -7.00 1.65 -0.73
CA LEU A 38 -7.81 0.45 -0.57
C LEU A 38 -9.17 0.60 -1.27
N ILE A 39 -9.89 1.70 -1.02
CA ILE A 39 -11.16 2.00 -1.67
C ILE A 39 -11.00 2.05 -3.19
N SER A 40 -9.90 2.62 -3.70
CA SER A 40 -9.64 2.71 -5.14
C SER A 40 -9.47 1.35 -5.78
N TYR A 41 -8.75 0.41 -5.14
CA TYR A 41 -8.62 -0.97 -5.60
C TYR A 41 -9.90 -1.79 -5.43
N PHE A 42 -10.61 -1.61 -4.32
CA PHE A 42 -11.88 -2.28 -4.03
C PHE A 42 -12.94 -1.96 -5.09
N ASN A 43 -13.07 -0.69 -5.45
CA ASN A 43 -14.04 -0.21 -6.44
C ASN A 43 -13.76 -0.69 -7.88
N LEU A 44 -12.60 -1.29 -8.16
CA LEU A 44 -12.32 -1.88 -9.47
C LEU A 44 -13.14 -3.17 -9.70
N GLY A 45 -13.62 -3.82 -8.64
CA GLY A 45 -14.44 -5.03 -8.75
C GLY A 45 -13.72 -6.20 -9.42
N ILE A 46 -12.37 -6.24 -9.39
CA ILE A 46 -11.59 -7.32 -9.99
C ILE A 46 -11.79 -8.60 -9.18
N ALA A 47 -12.46 -9.58 -9.79
CA ALA A 47 -12.79 -10.83 -9.13
C ALA A 47 -11.56 -11.55 -8.56
N GLY A 48 -11.70 -12.13 -7.36
CA GLY A 48 -10.65 -12.90 -6.69
C GLY A 48 -9.58 -12.07 -5.96
N LEU A 49 -9.66 -10.73 -6.01
CA LEU A 49 -8.92 -9.87 -5.10
C LEU A 49 -9.74 -9.64 -3.82
N HIS A 50 -9.09 -9.82 -2.68
CA HIS A 50 -9.64 -9.63 -1.36
C HIS A 50 -8.85 -8.56 -0.63
N PHE A 51 -9.53 -7.85 0.26
CA PHE A 51 -9.01 -6.68 0.95
C PHE A 51 -9.35 -6.80 2.44
N PRO A 52 -8.52 -6.23 3.32
CA PRO A 52 -8.92 -6.10 4.71
C PRO A 52 -10.08 -5.09 4.81
N LEU A 53 -10.90 -5.23 5.85
CA LEU A 53 -11.74 -4.13 6.30
C LEU A 53 -10.85 -3.10 6.97
N MET A 54 -11.06 -1.82 6.65
CA MET A 54 -10.25 -0.73 7.18
C MET A 54 -11.15 0.41 7.64
N ALA A 55 -10.90 0.91 8.84
CA ALA A 55 -11.54 2.10 9.39
C ALA A 55 -10.48 3.10 9.85
N LEU A 56 -10.69 4.36 9.54
CA LEU A 56 -9.89 5.46 10.06
C LEU A 56 -10.62 6.07 11.26
N VAL A 57 -9.96 6.14 12.40
CA VAL A 57 -10.55 6.64 13.64
C VAL A 57 -9.76 7.87 14.09
N ASP A 58 -10.45 8.99 14.19
CA ASP A 58 -9.93 10.24 14.74
C ASP A 58 -10.51 10.44 16.15
N TYR A 59 -9.64 10.59 17.15
CA TYR A 59 -10.05 10.76 18.53
C TYR A 59 -9.06 11.66 19.29
N LEU A 60 -9.55 12.78 19.84
CA LEU A 60 -8.76 13.73 20.64
C LEU A 60 -7.43 14.17 19.98
N GLY A 61 -7.45 14.36 18.65
CA GLY A 61 -6.27 14.77 17.89
C GLY A 61 -5.35 13.62 17.44
N TYR A 62 -5.59 12.40 17.91
CA TYR A 62 -4.94 11.21 17.40
C TYR A 62 -5.70 10.62 16.21
N ARG A 63 -4.94 10.06 15.26
CA ARG A 63 -5.48 9.23 14.19
C ARG A 63 -4.92 7.81 14.31
N LEU A 64 -5.80 6.82 14.16
CA LEU A 64 -5.42 5.42 14.04
C LEU A 64 -6.14 4.78 12.86
N ILE A 65 -5.52 3.73 12.31
CA ILE A 65 -6.16 2.83 11.36
C ILE A 65 -6.48 1.53 12.09
N ALA A 66 -7.72 1.08 12.02
CA ALA A 66 -8.15 -0.25 12.43
C ALA A 66 -8.30 -1.12 11.17
N ILE A 67 -7.57 -2.24 11.11
CA ILE A 67 -7.47 -3.12 9.94
C ILE A 67 -7.83 -4.55 10.37
N SER A 68 -8.76 -5.22 9.69
CA SER A 68 -9.03 -6.63 9.95
C SER A 68 -7.81 -7.49 9.60
N VAL A 69 -7.44 -8.41 10.48
CA VAL A 69 -6.35 -9.37 10.19
C VAL A 69 -6.74 -10.30 9.04
N LEU A 70 -5.82 -10.49 8.10
CA LEU A 70 -5.95 -11.40 6.96
C LEU A 70 -5.21 -12.73 7.26
N PRO A 71 -5.62 -13.86 6.65
CA PRO A 71 -4.98 -15.16 6.87
C PRO A 71 -3.66 -15.30 6.08
N ILE A 72 -2.78 -14.30 6.14
CA ILE A 72 -1.53 -14.23 5.38
C ILE A 72 -0.31 -14.45 6.28
N THR A 73 0.78 -14.94 5.71
CA THR A 73 2.08 -15.06 6.38
C THR A 73 3.17 -14.47 5.49
N LYS A 74 4.41 -14.43 5.97
CA LYS A 74 5.55 -13.98 5.16
C LYS A 74 5.73 -14.84 3.89
N ASP A 75 5.45 -16.13 3.99
CA ASP A 75 5.66 -17.09 2.90
C ASP A 75 4.56 -17.02 1.83
N THR A 76 3.44 -16.33 2.10
CA THR A 76 2.35 -16.19 1.15
C THR A 76 2.54 -15.00 0.20
N LEU A 77 3.56 -14.17 0.40
CA LEU A 77 3.86 -13.00 -0.44
C LEU A 77 4.32 -13.44 -1.84
N VAL A 78 3.56 -13.03 -2.86
CA VAL A 78 3.82 -13.39 -4.28
C VAL A 78 3.90 -12.17 -5.21
N TYR A 79 3.59 -10.98 -4.70
CA TYR A 79 3.67 -9.72 -5.44
C TYR A 79 4.08 -8.57 -4.52
N GLY A 80 4.96 -7.67 -4.98
CA GLY A 80 5.43 -6.51 -4.22
C GLY A 80 6.63 -6.83 -3.32
N SER A 81 6.76 -6.10 -2.22
CA SER A 81 7.87 -6.21 -1.27
C SER A 81 7.44 -5.83 0.14
N ALA A 82 7.89 -6.62 1.12
CA ALA A 82 7.69 -6.39 2.55
C ALA A 82 8.93 -5.78 3.25
N ASP A 83 9.98 -5.45 2.50
CA ASP A 83 11.29 -5.02 2.99
C ASP A 83 11.84 -3.81 2.22
N ALA A 84 10.94 -2.89 1.83
CA ALA A 84 11.25 -1.63 1.14
C ALA A 84 12.01 -1.82 -0.19
N GLY A 85 11.63 -2.84 -0.95
CA GLY A 85 12.14 -3.12 -2.29
C GLY A 85 13.48 -3.86 -2.33
N VAL A 86 13.95 -4.39 -1.20
CA VAL A 86 15.16 -5.22 -1.14
C VAL A 86 14.91 -6.59 -1.77
N THR A 87 13.80 -7.22 -1.41
CA THR A 87 13.30 -8.46 -2.00
C THR A 87 12.00 -8.15 -2.74
N LEU A 88 11.94 -8.54 -4.01
CA LEU A 88 10.82 -8.24 -4.89
C LEU A 88 10.16 -9.51 -5.40
N HIS A 89 8.83 -9.49 -5.36
CA HIS A 89 7.99 -10.60 -5.80
C HIS A 89 7.10 -10.15 -6.95
N ASN A 90 7.00 -10.99 -7.98
CA ASN A 90 5.94 -10.99 -8.97
C ASN A 90 5.87 -12.41 -9.58
N SER A 91 5.70 -13.41 -8.71
CA SER A 91 5.91 -14.82 -9.03
C SER A 91 4.63 -15.54 -9.47
N ASN A 92 3.45 -14.98 -9.22
CA ASN A 92 2.17 -15.58 -9.61
C ASN A 92 1.59 -14.90 -10.87
N PRO A 93 1.53 -15.58 -12.03
CA PRO A 93 1.02 -14.98 -13.28
C PRO A 93 -0.46 -14.57 -13.23
N THR A 94 -1.28 -15.23 -12.40
CA THR A 94 -2.69 -14.88 -12.25
C THR A 94 -2.85 -13.58 -11.48
N LEU A 95 -2.11 -13.39 -10.39
CA LEU A 95 -2.10 -12.13 -9.67
C LEU A 95 -1.47 -11.02 -10.52
N ALA A 96 -0.38 -11.29 -11.23
CA ALA A 96 0.27 -10.33 -12.12
C ALA A 96 -0.72 -9.74 -13.15
N ARG A 97 -1.53 -10.59 -13.80
CA ARG A 97 -2.59 -10.15 -14.73
C ARG A 97 -3.66 -9.29 -14.06
N LYS A 98 -4.06 -9.63 -12.84
CA LYS A 98 -5.04 -8.84 -12.07
C LYS A 98 -4.47 -7.47 -11.68
N MET A 99 -3.20 -7.43 -11.26
CA MET A 99 -2.51 -6.18 -10.93
C MET A 99 -2.28 -5.31 -12.15
N LYS A 100 -1.99 -5.92 -13.32
CA LYS A 100 -1.92 -5.21 -14.60
C LYS A 100 -3.27 -4.57 -14.94
N LEU A 101 -4.35 -5.33 -14.89
CA LEU A 101 -5.71 -4.81 -15.10
C LEU A 101 -6.03 -3.69 -14.10
N ALA A 102 -5.65 -3.84 -12.83
CA ALA A 102 -5.84 -2.80 -11.83
C ALA A 102 -5.08 -1.52 -12.17
N GLY A 103 -3.81 -1.64 -12.58
CA GLY A 103 -3.01 -0.53 -13.05
C GLY A 103 -3.63 0.17 -14.26
N GLU A 104 -4.09 -0.58 -15.26
CA GLU A 104 -4.78 -0.04 -16.44
C GLU A 104 -6.06 0.73 -16.06
N MET A 105 -6.90 0.17 -15.19
CA MET A 105 -8.14 0.83 -14.74
C MET A 105 -7.90 2.07 -13.87
N LEU A 106 -6.79 2.10 -13.12
CA LEU A 106 -6.36 3.25 -12.33
C LEU A 106 -5.50 4.24 -13.12
N ASN A 107 -5.23 3.95 -14.40
CA ASN A 107 -4.31 4.67 -15.28
C ASN A 107 -2.91 4.87 -14.66
N LEU A 108 -2.37 3.79 -14.08
CA LEU A 108 -1.03 3.70 -13.51
C LEU A 108 -0.09 3.03 -14.51
N LYS A 109 1.11 3.60 -14.64
CA LYS A 109 2.11 3.11 -15.58
C LYS A 109 2.87 1.90 -15.02
N THR A 110 2.97 0.85 -15.83
CA THR A 110 3.91 -0.26 -15.61
C THR A 110 5.34 0.25 -15.52
N HIS A 111 6.10 -0.22 -14.54
CA HIS A 111 7.47 0.18 -14.36
C HIS A 111 8.31 -0.90 -13.68
N THR A 112 9.62 -0.80 -13.86
CA THR A 112 10.60 -1.68 -13.26
C THR A 112 11.02 -1.14 -11.89
N VAL A 113 11.06 -2.01 -10.88
CA VAL A 113 11.45 -1.67 -9.50
C VAL A 113 12.56 -2.59 -9.02
N GLY A 114 13.37 -2.12 -8.06
CA GLY A 114 14.41 -2.89 -7.39
C GLY A 114 15.74 -2.16 -7.29
N HIS A 115 16.35 -2.24 -6.11
CA HIS A 115 17.66 -1.62 -5.82
C HIS A 115 18.79 -2.29 -6.60
N ASP A 116 18.76 -3.62 -6.72
CA ASP A 116 19.72 -4.41 -7.48
C ASP A 116 19.27 -4.51 -8.95
N PRO A 117 20.03 -3.94 -9.92
CA PRO A 117 19.68 -3.98 -11.35
C PRO A 117 19.52 -5.40 -11.91
N THR A 118 20.09 -6.42 -11.25
CA THR A 118 20.02 -7.82 -11.68
C THR A 118 18.79 -8.56 -11.15
N LYS A 119 18.07 -7.98 -10.17
CA LYS A 119 16.92 -8.58 -9.48
C LYS A 119 15.67 -7.71 -9.58
N GLN A 120 15.60 -6.86 -10.59
CA GLN A 120 14.45 -5.99 -10.78
C GLN A 120 13.25 -6.78 -11.29
N VAL A 121 12.05 -6.32 -10.92
CA VAL A 121 10.78 -6.89 -11.40
C VAL A 121 9.90 -5.80 -11.98
N GLU A 122 9.08 -6.18 -12.94
CA GLU A 122 8.03 -5.31 -13.48
C GLU A 122 6.81 -5.34 -12.56
N VAL A 123 6.27 -4.17 -12.21
CA VAL A 123 5.05 -4.01 -11.40
C VAL A 123 4.10 -2.97 -12.00
N HIS A 124 2.83 -3.06 -11.61
CA HIS A 124 1.75 -2.16 -12.03
C HIS A 124 1.19 -1.32 -10.87
N SER A 125 1.92 -1.27 -9.76
CA SER A 125 1.59 -0.59 -8.51
C SER A 125 2.86 -0.03 -7.87
N ALA A 126 2.76 0.64 -6.73
CA ALA A 126 3.93 0.83 -5.88
C ALA A 126 4.57 -0.53 -5.50
N CYS A 127 5.89 -0.57 -5.38
CA CYS A 127 6.63 -1.77 -4.98
C CYS A 127 6.26 -2.26 -3.57
N ASP A 128 5.86 -1.33 -2.70
CA ASP A 128 5.50 -1.62 -1.30
C ASP A 128 4.08 -2.18 -1.15
N LEU A 129 3.28 -2.22 -2.24
CA LEU A 129 1.97 -2.86 -2.20
C LEU A 129 2.16 -4.37 -2.18
N GLU A 130 1.69 -5.01 -1.12
CA GLU A 130 1.85 -6.45 -0.91
C GLU A 130 0.67 -7.23 -1.49
N GLY A 131 0.97 -8.28 -2.24
CA GLY A 131 -0.01 -9.23 -2.74
C GLY A 131 0.31 -10.64 -2.28
N HIS A 132 -0.61 -11.24 -1.52
CA HIS A 132 -0.47 -12.57 -0.94
C HIS A 132 -1.42 -13.57 -1.59
N GLN A 133 -0.96 -14.81 -1.73
CA GLN A 133 -1.79 -15.93 -2.15
C GLN A 133 -1.98 -16.92 -1.00
N VAL A 134 -3.24 -17.24 -0.71
CA VAL A 134 -3.62 -18.28 0.25
C VAL A 134 -4.66 -19.16 -0.43
N GLU A 135 -4.30 -20.41 -0.70
CA GLU A 135 -5.11 -21.31 -1.53
C GLU A 135 -5.46 -20.62 -2.88
N ASP A 136 -6.74 -20.48 -3.18
CA ASP A 136 -7.26 -19.85 -4.41
C ASP A 136 -7.59 -18.36 -4.25
N ARG A 137 -7.23 -17.74 -3.11
CA ARG A 137 -7.54 -16.35 -2.80
C ARG A 137 -6.31 -15.47 -2.86
N PHE A 138 -6.46 -14.29 -3.45
CA PHE A 138 -5.45 -13.23 -3.40
C PHE A 138 -5.88 -12.14 -2.42
N TYR A 139 -4.96 -11.72 -1.56
CA TYR A 139 -5.15 -10.65 -0.59
C TYR A 139 -4.19 -9.51 -0.88
N LEU A 140 -4.71 -8.28 -0.95
CA LEU A 140 -3.91 -7.09 -1.15
C LEU A 140 -3.91 -6.23 0.12
N LEU A 141 -2.76 -5.64 0.44
CA LEU A 141 -2.58 -4.68 1.53
C LEU A 141 -1.51 -3.65 1.20
N ASP A 142 -1.32 -2.67 2.09
CA ASP A 142 -0.36 -1.57 1.96
C ASP A 142 -0.63 -0.66 0.74
N PHE A 143 -1.76 0.04 0.80
CA PHE A 143 -2.26 0.91 -0.27
C PHE A 143 -1.85 2.37 -0.13
N SER A 144 -1.07 2.71 0.89
CA SER A 144 -0.67 4.09 1.21
C SER A 144 -0.02 4.84 0.04
N ARG A 145 0.55 4.11 -0.94
CA ARG A 145 1.17 4.63 -2.16
C ARG A 145 0.47 4.17 -3.44
N ALA A 146 -0.85 3.97 -3.40
CA ALA A 146 -1.63 3.57 -4.57
C ALA A 146 -1.48 4.54 -5.76
N PHE A 147 -1.29 5.85 -5.49
CA PHE A 147 -1.13 6.87 -6.51
C PHE A 147 0.28 7.46 -6.53
N PRO A 148 0.76 7.95 -7.69
CA PRO A 148 2.12 8.47 -7.82
C PRO A 148 2.36 9.70 -6.92
N PRO A 149 3.60 9.91 -6.46
CA PRO A 149 3.96 11.13 -5.75
C PRO A 149 3.82 12.37 -6.63
N CYS A 150 3.45 13.49 -6.02
CA CYS A 150 3.65 14.82 -6.59
C CYS A 150 5.15 15.15 -6.69
N THR A 151 5.48 16.28 -7.30
CA THR A 151 6.85 16.80 -7.36
C THR A 151 7.56 16.72 -6.01
N TYR A 152 8.72 16.07 -6.00
CA TYR A 152 9.50 15.86 -4.79
C TYR A 152 9.92 17.20 -4.18
N ASP A 153 9.54 17.42 -2.92
CA ASP A 153 9.90 18.60 -2.15
C ASP A 153 11.12 18.28 -1.29
N ARG A 154 12.29 18.81 -1.70
CA ARG A 154 13.56 18.60 -1.00
C ARG A 154 13.60 19.18 0.41
N SER A 155 12.71 20.12 0.74
CA SER A 155 12.62 20.69 2.09
C SER A 155 11.89 19.77 3.08
N LYS A 156 11.18 18.77 2.58
CA LYS A 156 10.37 17.85 3.38
C LYS A 156 10.88 16.41 3.22
N PRO A 157 11.49 15.83 4.26
CA PRO A 157 11.94 14.44 4.25
C PRO A 157 10.83 13.50 3.81
N ASN A 158 11.15 12.58 2.91
CA ASN A 158 10.25 11.53 2.45
C ASN A 158 8.87 12.02 1.97
N SER A 159 8.80 13.26 1.45
CA SER A 159 7.55 13.86 0.99
C SER A 159 6.83 13.08 -0.10
N PHE A 160 7.57 12.30 -0.87
CA PHE A 160 7.04 11.38 -1.88
C PHE A 160 6.16 10.25 -1.29
N LEU A 161 6.19 10.01 0.03
CA LEU A 161 5.35 9.01 0.68
C LEU A 161 3.94 9.52 1.04
N PHE A 162 3.76 10.84 1.16
CA PHE A 162 2.52 11.43 1.67
C PHE A 162 2.01 12.64 0.87
N ARG A 163 2.75 13.09 -0.15
CA ARG A 163 2.27 14.06 -1.14
C ARG A 163 2.04 13.32 -2.44
N LEU A 164 0.85 12.76 -2.59
CA LEU A 164 0.48 11.96 -3.75
C LEU A 164 -0.50 12.72 -4.63
N LEU A 165 -0.46 12.43 -5.93
CA LEU A 165 -1.48 12.87 -6.87
C LEU A 165 -2.82 12.28 -6.46
N ARG A 166 -3.88 13.06 -6.59
CA ARG A 166 -5.23 12.55 -6.43
C ARG A 166 -5.60 11.69 -7.64
N PRO A 167 -6.54 10.72 -7.50
CA PRO A 167 -6.99 9.89 -8.61
C PRO A 167 -7.45 10.69 -9.83
N GLU A 168 -8.05 11.87 -9.62
CA GLU A 168 -8.56 12.72 -10.70
C GLU A 168 -7.47 13.35 -11.57
N PHE A 169 -6.21 13.38 -11.12
CA PHE A 169 -5.07 13.86 -11.91
C PHE A 169 -4.37 12.76 -12.69
N VAL A 170 -4.74 11.51 -12.44
CA VAL A 170 -4.19 10.37 -13.17
C VAL A 170 -5.23 9.71 -14.07
N LYS A 171 -6.53 9.98 -13.92
CA LYS A 171 -7.59 9.40 -14.78
C LYS A 171 -7.74 10.10 -16.12
#